data_AF-X0XCW4-F1
#
_entry.id   AF-X0XCW4-F1
#
_cell.length_a   1.000
_cell.length_b   1.000
_cell.length_c   1.000
_cell.angle_alpha   90.00
_cell.angle_beta   90.00
_cell.angle_gamma   90.00
#
_symmetry.space_group_name_H-M   'P 1'
#
loop_
_entity.id
_entity.type
_entity.pdbx_description
1 polymer ?
#
loop_
_entity_poly.entity_id
_entity_poly.type
_entity_poly.pdbx_seq_one_letter_code
_entity_poly.pdbx_strand_id
1 'polypeptide(L)'
;MASFKELFEFSLFQIAKAPLSILSRKLCLSLGQTLGLAFYYLDKRHRLIALSNLKIAFGKELPPSELKRIARNSFMHFGKTFMDIIKLPHLGEEKRNALINVEGEENLLKALREKKGALLFSAHYGSWEITPFFLAKKEKLSV
;
A
#
# COMPACT_ATOMS: atom_id res chain seq x y z
N MET A 1 -29.17 12.81 -4.62
CA MET A 1 -29.33 11.52 -5.33
C MET A 1 -28.07 11.31 -6.16
N ALA A 2 -27.45 10.13 -6.09
CA ALA A 2 -26.30 9.81 -6.93
C ALA A 2 -26.73 9.82 -8.41
N SER A 3 -25.90 10.39 -9.27
CA SER A 3 -26.09 10.39 -10.72
C SER A 3 -25.98 8.97 -11.30
N PHE A 4 -26.55 8.77 -12.48
CA PHE A 4 -26.43 7.51 -13.21
C PHE A 4 -24.96 7.10 -13.43
N LYS A 5 -24.08 8.08 -13.70
CA LYS A 5 -22.64 7.87 -13.84
C LYS A 5 -22.01 7.33 -12.57
N GLU A 6 -22.32 7.92 -11.41
CA GLU A 6 -21.77 7.48 -10.12
C GLU A 6 -22.26 6.07 -9.75
N LEU A 7 -23.54 5.76 -10.01
CA LEU A 7 -24.09 4.42 -9.79
C LEU A 7 -23.43 3.37 -10.71
N PHE A 8 -23.15 3.74 -11.96
CA PHE A 8 -22.45 2.87 -12.90
C PHE A 8 -20.99 2.63 -12.48
N GLU A 9 -20.24 3.68 -12.14
CA GLU A 9 -18.85 3.60 -11.66
C GLU A 9 -18.76 2.75 -10.38
N PHE A 10 -19.68 2.95 -9.43
CA PHE A 10 -19.75 2.15 -8.22
C PHE A 10 -20.04 0.68 -8.52
N SER A 11 -20.99 0.39 -9.40
CA SER A 11 -21.33 -0.98 -9.79
C SER A 11 -20.13 -1.68 -10.45
N LEU A 12 -19.42 -0.97 -11.33
CA LEU A 12 -18.19 -1.48 -11.96
C LEU A 12 -17.11 -1.81 -10.93
N PHE A 13 -16.89 -0.93 -9.95
CA PHE A 13 -15.95 -1.17 -8.86
C PHE A 13 -16.31 -2.42 -8.05
N GLN A 14 -17.59 -2.57 -7.69
CA GLN A 14 -18.06 -3.72 -6.90
C GLN A 14 -17.88 -5.05 -7.66
N ILE A 15 -18.17 -5.06 -8.97
CA ILE A 15 -17.95 -6.23 -9.83
C ILE A 15 -16.46 -6.54 -9.95
N ALA A 16 -15.61 -5.53 -10.19
CA ALA A 16 -14.17 -5.71 -10.32
C ALA A 16 -13.51 -6.25 -9.03
N LYS A 17 -14.06 -5.88 -7.86
CA LYS A 17 -13.63 -6.36 -6.54
C LYS A 17 -14.04 -7.81 -6.25
N ALA A 18 -15.17 -8.28 -6.79
CA ALA A 18 -15.72 -9.59 -6.44
C ALA A 18 -14.77 -10.77 -6.69
N PRO A 19 -14.06 -10.88 -7.84
CA PRO A 19 -13.05 -11.93 -8.04
C PRO A 19 -11.92 -11.88 -7.02
N LEU A 20 -11.47 -10.68 -6.63
CA LEU A 20 -10.38 -10.48 -5.67
C LEU A 20 -10.76 -10.95 -4.26
N SER A 21 -12.05 -10.93 -3.92
CA SER A 21 -12.56 -11.46 -2.65
C SER A 21 -12.36 -12.98 -2.54
N ILE A 22 -12.45 -13.71 -3.66
CA ILE A 22 -12.38 -15.18 -3.72
C ILE A 22 -10.93 -15.65 -3.90
N LEU A 23 -10.14 -14.96 -4.72
CA LEU A 23 -8.76 -15.34 -5.01
C LEU A 23 -7.88 -15.39 -3.76
N SER A 24 -6.89 -16.28 -3.73
CA SER A 24 -5.91 -16.28 -2.63
C SER A 24 -5.08 -15.00 -2.64
N ARG A 25 -4.66 -14.52 -1.46
CA ARG A 25 -3.82 -13.31 -1.35
C ARG A 25 -2.54 -13.42 -2.19
N LYS A 26 -1.91 -14.61 -2.25
CA LYS A 26 -0.72 -14.87 -3.07
C LYS A 26 -0.97 -14.58 -4.55
N LEU A 27 -2.13 -14.98 -5.08
CA LEU A 27 -2.52 -14.70 -6.47
C LEU A 27 -2.76 -13.20 -6.68
N CYS A 28 -3.48 -12.53 -5.76
CA CYS A 28 -3.68 -11.07 -5.84
C CYS A 28 -2.34 -10.31 -5.88
N LEU A 29 -1.38 -10.69 -5.03
CA LEU A 29 -0.04 -10.09 -5.02
C LEU A 29 0.74 -10.35 -6.32
N SER A 30 0.64 -11.56 -6.89
CA SER A 30 1.29 -11.89 -8.17
C SER A 30 0.69 -11.11 -9.34
N LEU A 31 -0.64 -10.97 -9.36
CA LEU A 31 -1.35 -10.13 -10.34
C LEU A 31 -0.93 -8.66 -10.19
N GLY A 32 -0.92 -8.13 -8.97
CA GLY A 32 -0.46 -6.78 -8.68
C GLY A 32 0.98 -6.53 -9.11
N GLN A 33 1.88 -7.47 -8.87
CA GLN A 33 3.26 -7.41 -9.32
C GLN A 33 3.36 -7.30 -10.84
N THR A 34 2.61 -8.15 -11.55
CA THR A 34 2.60 -8.19 -13.03
C THR A 34 2.03 -6.91 -13.61
N LEU A 35 0.92 -6.40 -13.05
CA LEU A 35 0.32 -5.14 -13.47
C LEU A 35 1.26 -3.97 -13.19
N GLY A 36 1.87 -3.90 -12.02
CA GLY A 36 2.87 -2.88 -11.69
C GLY A 36 4.05 -2.89 -12.66
N LEU A 37 4.53 -4.07 -13.04
CA LEU A 37 5.56 -4.21 -14.07
C LEU A 37 5.07 -3.72 -15.45
N ALA A 38 3.85 -4.04 -15.85
CA ALA A 38 3.27 -3.53 -17.09
C ALA A 38 3.20 -2.00 -17.08
N PHE A 39 2.72 -1.39 -15.98
CA PHE A 39 2.70 0.06 -15.80
C PHE A 39 4.08 0.68 -15.87
N TYR A 40 5.12 0.03 -15.34
CA TYR A 40 6.49 0.53 -15.51
C TYR A 40 6.88 0.68 -16.99
N TYR A 41 6.45 -0.25 -17.87
CA TYR A 41 6.77 -0.18 -19.29
C TYR A 41 5.88 0.80 -20.06
N LEU A 42 4.58 0.84 -19.75
CA LEU A 42 3.57 1.64 -20.44
C LEU A 42 3.58 3.12 -20.01
N ASP A 43 3.75 3.39 -18.71
CA ASP A 43 3.70 4.75 -18.15
C ASP A 43 5.08 5.41 -18.17
N LYS A 44 5.48 5.87 -19.35
CA LYS A 44 6.77 6.54 -19.56
C LYS A 44 6.93 7.76 -18.65
N ARG A 45 5.85 8.53 -18.42
CA ARG A 45 5.89 9.77 -17.63
C ARG A 45 6.28 9.46 -16.18
N HIS A 46 5.54 8.58 -15.52
CA HIS A 46 5.82 8.27 -14.12
C HIS A 46 7.13 7.48 -13.96
N ARG A 47 7.49 6.64 -14.94
CA ARG A 47 8.82 5.99 -14.95
C ARG A 47 9.95 7.02 -14.93
N LEU A 48 9.87 8.08 -15.74
CA LEU A 48 10.91 9.12 -15.79
C LEU A 48 10.97 9.94 -14.50
N ILE A 49 9.82 10.24 -13.89
CA ILE A 49 9.77 10.90 -12.56
C ILE A 49 10.46 10.04 -11.52
N ALA A 50 10.14 8.75 -11.44
CA ALA A 50 10.75 7.83 -10.49
C ALA A 50 12.27 7.75 -10.68
N LEU A 51 12.76 7.63 -11.92
CA LEU A 51 14.19 7.61 -12.21
C LEU A 51 14.88 8.94 -11.87
N SER A 52 14.23 10.08 -12.10
CA SER A 52 14.76 11.39 -11.74
C SER A 52 14.92 11.52 -10.23
N ASN A 53 13.88 11.14 -9.47
CA ASN A 53 13.91 11.16 -8.00
C ASN A 53 15.01 10.24 -7.46
N LEU A 54 15.15 9.03 -8.01
CA LEU A 54 16.20 8.08 -7.62
C LEU A 54 17.59 8.60 -7.97
N LYS A 55 17.76 9.30 -9.09
CA LYS A 55 19.05 9.91 -9.45
C LYS A 55 19.41 11.05 -8.49
N ILE A 56 18.43 11.85 -8.06
CA ILE A 56 18.65 12.91 -7.06
C ILE A 56 19.04 12.28 -5.72
N ALA A 57 18.34 11.24 -5.29
CA ALA A 57 18.52 10.63 -3.96
C ALA A 57 19.75 9.71 -3.86
N PHE A 58 20.05 8.95 -4.92
CA PHE A 58 21.03 7.85 -4.87
C PHE A 58 22.01 7.85 -6.06
N GLY A 59 21.98 8.87 -6.91
CA GLY A 59 22.77 8.88 -8.15
C GLY A 59 24.26 9.04 -7.95
N LYS A 60 24.71 9.39 -6.73
CA LYS A 60 26.13 9.44 -6.37
C LYS A 60 26.65 8.07 -5.91
N GLU A 61 25.79 7.27 -5.28
CA GLU A 61 26.13 5.99 -4.66
C GLU A 61 25.86 4.80 -5.58
N LEU A 62 24.86 4.90 -6.48
CA LEU A 62 24.37 3.77 -7.27
C LEU A 62 24.49 4.01 -8.78
N PRO A 63 24.88 2.98 -9.55
CA PRO A 63 24.94 3.08 -11.01
C PRO A 63 23.53 3.15 -11.63
N PRO A 64 23.38 3.67 -12.86
CA PRO A 64 22.08 3.80 -13.51
C PRO A 64 21.28 2.50 -13.66
N SER A 65 21.95 1.34 -13.75
CA SER A 65 21.30 0.03 -13.78
C SER A 65 20.56 -0.28 -12.48
N GLU A 66 21.15 0.05 -11.34
CA GLU A 66 20.55 -0.14 -10.02
C GLU A 66 19.37 0.81 -9.81
N LEU A 67 19.47 2.07 -10.25
CA LEU A 67 18.34 3.00 -10.20
C LEU A 67 17.15 2.48 -11.02
N LYS A 68 17.40 1.92 -12.21
CA LYS A 68 16.35 1.27 -13.04
C LYS A 68 15.75 0.05 -12.35
N ARG A 69 16.57 -0.77 -11.69
CA ARG A 69 16.12 -1.94 -10.92
C ARG A 69 15.21 -1.50 -9.76
N ILE A 70 15.61 -0.49 -9.00
CA ILE A 70 14.82 0.08 -7.90
C ILE A 70 13.50 0.65 -8.42
N ALA A 71 13.53 1.44 -9.50
CA ALA A 71 12.31 1.99 -10.11
C ALA A 71 11.34 0.87 -10.50
N ARG A 72 11.80 -0.15 -11.24
CA ARG A 72 10.97 -1.29 -11.64
C ARG A 72 10.38 -2.02 -10.44
N ASN A 73 11.20 -2.28 -9.42
CA ASN A 73 10.75 -2.94 -8.19
C ASN A 73 9.74 -2.09 -7.42
N SER A 74 9.88 -0.75 -7.43
CA SER A 74 8.92 0.18 -6.82
C SER A 74 7.55 0.11 -7.49
N PHE A 75 7.50 0.05 -8.83
CA PHE A 75 6.23 -0.09 -9.57
C PHE A 75 5.57 -1.45 -9.29
N MET A 76 6.36 -2.53 -9.28
CA MET A 76 5.90 -3.87 -8.92
C MET A 76 5.37 -3.92 -7.48
N HIS A 77 6.05 -3.25 -6.55
CA HIS A 77 5.62 -3.14 -5.15
C HIS A 77 4.33 -2.34 -5.03
N PHE A 78 4.21 -1.21 -5.73
CA PHE A 78 2.99 -0.41 -5.73
C PHE A 78 1.77 -1.21 -6.22
N GLY A 79 1.92 -1.99 -7.30
CA GLY A 79 0.86 -2.87 -7.78
C GLY A 79 0.49 -3.97 -6.78
N LYS A 80 1.46 -4.54 -6.04
CA LYS A 80 1.20 -5.46 -4.92
C LYS A 80 0.39 -4.77 -3.82
N THR A 81 0.85 -3.61 -3.36
CA THR A 81 0.19 -2.83 -2.29
C THR A 81 -1.25 -2.51 -2.68
N PHE A 82 -1.50 -2.07 -3.92
CA PHE A 82 -2.84 -1.79 -4.41
C PHE A 82 -3.77 -3.02 -4.34
N MET A 83 -3.31 -4.17 -4.84
CA MET A 83 -4.08 -5.42 -4.75
C MET A 83 -4.29 -5.88 -3.31
N ASP A 84 -3.31 -5.65 -2.45
CA ASP A 84 -3.38 -6.04 -1.05
C ASP A 84 -4.39 -5.18 -0.28
N ILE A 85 -4.46 -3.88 -0.54
CA ILE A 85 -5.47 -2.97 0.02
C ILE A 85 -6.89 -3.45 -0.31
N ILE A 86 -7.14 -3.87 -1.55
CA ILE A 86 -8.45 -4.42 -1.95
C ILE A 86 -8.70 -5.78 -1.27
N LYS A 87 -7.67 -6.60 -1.09
CA LYS A 87 -7.81 -7.95 -0.52
C LYS A 87 -8.00 -7.93 1.00
N LEU A 88 -7.28 -7.08 1.72
CA LEU A 88 -7.19 -7.07 3.18
C LEU A 88 -8.56 -7.07 3.88
N PRO A 89 -9.56 -6.24 3.51
CA PRO A 89 -10.88 -6.26 4.13
C PRO A 89 -11.62 -7.60 4.05
N HIS A 90 -11.30 -8.44 3.07
CA HIS A 90 -11.91 -9.75 2.86
C HIS A 90 -11.19 -10.88 3.61
N LEU A 91 -10.04 -10.61 4.21
CA LEU A 91 -9.38 -11.57 5.09
C LEU A 91 -10.06 -11.52 6.46
N GLY A 92 -10.29 -12.67 7.09
CA GLY A 92 -10.72 -12.71 8.48
C GLY A 92 -9.73 -12.02 9.42
N GLU A 93 -10.20 -11.57 10.59
CA GLU A 93 -9.39 -10.78 11.52
C GLU A 93 -8.09 -11.48 11.93
N GLU A 94 -8.14 -12.76 12.27
CA GLU A 94 -6.95 -13.55 12.63
C GLU A 94 -5.89 -13.54 11.52
N LYS A 95 -6.33 -13.75 10.27
CA LYS A 95 -5.43 -13.73 9.10
C LYS A 95 -4.84 -12.34 8.89
N ARG A 96 -5.59 -11.26 9.14
CA ARG A 96 -5.04 -9.90 9.06
C ARG A 96 -4.00 -9.65 10.14
N ASN A 97 -4.29 -10.04 11.39
CA ASN A 97 -3.36 -9.87 12.50
C ASN A 97 -2.06 -10.63 12.28
N ALA A 98 -2.14 -11.85 11.74
CA ALA A 98 -0.96 -12.66 11.41
C ALA A 98 -0.06 -12.05 10.31
N LEU A 99 -0.52 -11.04 9.58
CA LEU A 99 0.28 -10.32 8.58
C LEU A 99 1.02 -9.11 9.15
N ILE A 100 0.75 -8.74 10.40
CA ILE A 100 1.27 -7.52 11.02
C ILE A 100 2.23 -7.92 12.13
N ASN A 101 3.49 -7.52 11.96
CA ASN A 101 4.49 -7.52 13.03
C ASN A 101 4.91 -6.07 13.28
N VAL A 102 4.91 -5.64 14.54
CA VAL A 102 5.22 -4.26 14.91
C VAL A 102 6.44 -4.23 15.81
N GLU A 103 7.46 -3.53 15.35
CA GLU A 103 8.67 -3.25 16.13
C GLU A 103 8.51 -1.90 16.82
N GLY A 104 8.87 -1.82 18.10
CA GLY A 104 8.78 -0.58 18.88
C GLY A 104 7.37 -0.20 19.35
N GLU A 105 6.42 -1.15 19.39
CA GLU A 105 5.04 -0.91 19.85
C GLU A 105 4.99 -0.29 21.26
N GLU A 106 5.93 -0.67 22.13
CA GLU A 106 6.06 -0.16 23.48
C GLU A 106 6.22 1.36 23.55
N ASN A 107 6.81 1.98 22.53
CA ASN A 107 6.96 3.44 22.45
C ASN A 107 5.62 4.14 22.27
N LEU A 108 4.76 3.58 21.40
CA LEU A 108 3.39 4.08 21.21
C LEU A 108 2.59 3.90 22.51
N LEU A 109 2.63 2.71 23.12
CA LEU A 109 1.92 2.44 24.36
C LEU A 109 2.39 3.35 25.51
N LYS A 110 3.69 3.67 25.57
CA LYS A 110 4.23 4.62 26.55
C LYS A 110 3.69 6.02 26.34
N ALA A 111 3.67 6.52 25.10
CA ALA A 111 3.14 7.84 24.78
C ALA A 111 1.64 7.93 25.12
N LEU A 112 0.84 6.93 24.77
CA LEU A 112 -0.60 6.90 25.05
C LEU A 112 -0.91 6.92 26.55
N ARG A 113 -0.10 6.25 27.39
CA ARG A 113 -0.24 6.29 28.86
C ARG A 113 -0.10 7.68 29.46
N GLU A 114 0.58 8.62 28.80
CA GLU A 114 0.67 10.01 29.27
C GLU A 114 -0.64 10.78 29.13
N LYS A 115 -1.64 10.24 28.41
CA LYS A 115 -2.97 10.85 28.19
C LYS A 115 -2.91 12.25 27.53
N LYS A 116 -1.85 12.52 26.77
CA LYS A 116 -1.67 13.75 25.97
C LYS A 116 -1.92 13.54 24.47
N GLY A 117 -2.27 12.31 24.08
CA GLY A 117 -2.28 11.87 22.69
C GLY A 117 -0.89 11.47 22.17
N ALA A 118 -0.84 10.95 20.94
CA ALA A 118 0.38 10.58 20.26
C ALA A 118 0.34 11.04 18.80
N LEU A 119 1.44 11.64 18.32
CA LEU A 119 1.62 11.96 16.91
C LEU A 119 2.49 10.91 16.26
N LEU A 120 1.96 10.23 15.24
CA LEU A 120 2.69 9.25 14.44
C LEU A 120 3.09 9.87 13.11
N PHE A 121 4.39 9.82 12.81
CA PHE A 121 4.92 10.23 11.52
C PHE A 121 5.10 9.00 10.63
N SER A 122 4.66 9.10 9.38
CA SER A 122 4.80 8.06 8.37
C SER A 122 5.17 8.66 7.02
N ALA A 123 5.49 7.80 6.06
CA ALA A 123 5.75 8.16 4.67
C ALA A 123 4.88 7.28 3.75
N HIS A 124 4.72 7.70 2.49
CA HIS A 124 4.15 6.87 1.43
C HIS A 124 5.14 5.77 1.04
N TYR A 125 5.40 4.85 1.97
CA TYR A 125 6.43 3.84 1.90
C TYR A 125 5.90 2.49 2.36
N GLY A 126 6.32 1.43 1.67
CA GLY A 126 5.88 0.07 1.97
C GLY A 126 4.37 -0.12 1.77
N SER A 127 3.74 -0.82 2.71
CA SER A 127 2.29 -1.06 2.76
C SER A 127 1.64 -0.20 3.84
N TRP A 128 1.76 1.13 3.71
CA TRP A 128 1.34 2.10 4.73
C TRP A 128 -0.15 2.01 5.10
N GLU A 129 -1.01 1.55 4.18
CA GLU A 129 -2.45 1.37 4.42
C GLU A 129 -2.77 0.27 5.44
N ILE A 130 -1.79 -0.54 5.84
CA ILE A 130 -1.94 -1.52 6.92
C ILE A 130 -1.90 -0.82 8.30
N THR A 131 -1.19 0.29 8.41
CA THR A 131 -0.97 1.00 9.68
C THR A 131 -2.28 1.40 10.37
N PRO A 132 -3.30 1.95 9.68
CA PRO A 132 -4.60 2.26 10.31
C PRO A 132 -5.30 1.05 10.94
N PHE A 133 -5.21 -0.14 10.32
CA PHE A 133 -5.84 -1.36 10.88
C PHE A 133 -5.21 -1.79 12.21
N PHE A 134 -3.91 -1.57 12.36
CA PHE A 134 -3.21 -1.82 13.62
C PHE A 134 -3.56 -0.75 14.67
N LEU A 135 -3.46 0.53 14.30
CA LEU A 135 -3.67 1.65 15.24
C LEU A 135 -5.09 1.69 15.79
N ALA A 136 -6.10 1.39 14.96
CA ALA A 136 -7.51 1.39 15.38
C ALA A 136 -7.81 0.38 16.51
N LYS A 137 -6.93 -0.59 16.77
CA LYS A 137 -7.08 -1.56 17.87
C LYS A 137 -6.45 -1.11 19.19
N LYS A 138 -5.59 -0.08 19.18
CA LYS A 138 -4.83 0.33 20.35
C LYS A 138 -5.56 1.37 21.19
N GLU A 139 -6.24 2.30 20.54
CA GLU A 139 -7.08 3.29 21.22
C GLU A 139 -8.13 3.83 20.27
N LYS A 140 -9.19 4.48 20.79
CA LYS A 140 -10.13 5.19 19.94
C LYS A 140 -9.40 6.34 19.24
N LEU A 141 -9.20 6.20 17.94
CA LEU A 141 -8.71 7.29 17.10
C LEU A 141 -9.77 8.39 17.08
N SER A 142 -9.53 9.49 17.78
CA SER A 142 -10.25 10.75 17.54
C SER A 142 -9.68 11.36 16.27
N VAL A 143 -10.34 11.09 15.15
CA VAL A 143 -10.03 11.73 13.85
C VAL A 143 -10.77 13.06 13.79
#